data_AF-A0A259DFG5-F1
#
_entry.id   AF-A0A259DFG5-F1
#
_cell.length_a   1.000
_cell.length_b   1.000
_cell.length_c   1.000
_cell.angle_alpha   90.00
_cell.angle_beta   90.00
_cell.angle_gamma   90.00
#
_symmetry.space_group_name_H-M   'P 1'
#
loop_
_entity.id
_entity.type
_entity.pdbx_description
1 polymer ?
#
loop_
_entity_poly.entity_id
_entity_poly.type
_entity_poly.pdbx_seq_one_letter_code
_entity_poly.pdbx_strand_id
1 'polypeptide(L)'
;MRTKSILLASILCLQLSVPSFAQEISDERIKALVAEALRENPELILEALQALDARQAEAQAAAVSAVLADERDTLERDPNAPALGNLEGDVTLVEFFD
;
A
#
# COMPACT_ATOMS: atom_id res chain seq x y z
N MET A 1 54.96 18.39 45.40
CA MET A 1 53.73 19.08 44.94
C MET A 1 53.16 18.48 43.63
N ARG A 2 53.12 17.15 43.46
CA ARG A 2 52.63 16.51 42.20
C ARG A 2 51.55 15.44 42.40
N THR A 3 51.35 14.95 43.62
CA THR A 3 50.41 13.86 43.92
C THR A 3 49.00 14.35 44.30
N LYS A 4 48.85 15.64 44.66
CA LYS A 4 47.52 16.22 44.98
C LYS A 4 46.71 16.61 43.74
N SER A 5 47.35 16.87 42.58
CA SER A 5 46.63 17.17 41.32
C SER A 5 46.00 15.94 40.67
N ILE A 6 46.50 14.73 40.94
CA ILE A 6 45.97 13.51 40.32
C ILE A 6 44.68 13.04 41.02
N LEU A 7 44.53 13.32 42.33
CA LEU A 7 43.30 13.00 43.05
C LEU A 7 42.11 13.88 42.65
N LEU A 8 42.34 15.13 42.20
CA LEU A 8 41.26 16.05 41.85
C LEU A 8 40.64 15.75 40.47
N ALA A 9 41.40 15.13 39.56
CA ALA A 9 40.93 14.77 38.22
C ALA A 9 40.06 13.50 38.20
N SER A 10 40.18 12.62 39.21
CA SER A 10 39.40 11.36 39.26
C SER A 10 37.97 11.55 39.78
N ILE A 11 37.65 12.69 40.39
CA ILE A 11 36.29 12.97 40.90
C ILE A 11 35.36 13.53 39.80
N LEU A 12 35.92 14.02 38.69
CA LEU A 12 35.13 14.64 37.62
C LEU A 12 34.52 13.63 36.62
N CYS A 13 35.01 12.39 36.57
CA CYS A 13 34.53 11.38 35.60
C CYS A 13 33.37 10.51 36.11
N LEU A 14 32.86 10.70 37.33
CA LEU A 14 31.79 9.87 37.90
C LEU A 14 30.39 10.46 37.75
N GLN A 15 30.24 11.55 37.02
CA GLN A 15 28.97 12.24 36.83
C GLN A 15 28.73 12.35 35.34
N LEU A 16 27.87 11.47 34.81
CA LEU A 16 27.00 11.61 33.62
C LEU A 16 26.76 10.24 32.94
N SER A 17 26.42 9.21 33.72
CA SER A 17 25.54 8.16 33.20
C SER A 17 24.12 8.70 33.25
N VAL A 18 23.74 9.50 32.25
CA VAL A 18 22.35 9.89 32.07
C VAL A 18 21.59 8.62 31.68
N PRO A 19 20.61 8.15 32.48
CA PRO A 19 19.77 7.04 32.04
C PRO A 19 19.05 7.49 30.75
N SER A 20 19.27 6.75 29.66
CA SER A 20 18.49 6.92 28.45
C SER A 20 17.08 6.45 28.74
N PHE A 21 16.18 7.39 29.03
CA PHE A 21 14.75 7.08 29.08
C PHE A 21 14.30 6.82 27.65
N ALA A 22 13.87 5.59 27.38
CA ALA A 22 13.13 5.30 26.16
C ALA A 22 11.88 6.17 26.19
N GLN A 23 11.86 7.23 25.39
CA GLN A 23 10.73 8.12 25.34
C GLN A 23 9.59 7.40 24.61
N GLU A 24 8.56 7.03 25.37
CA GLU A 24 7.32 6.55 24.77
C GLU A 24 6.78 7.65 23.86
N ILE A 25 6.66 7.32 22.58
CA ILE A 25 6.07 8.23 21.60
C ILE A 25 4.56 8.20 21.80
N SER A 26 3.96 9.36 22.04
CA SER A 26 2.50 9.49 22.15
C SER A 26 1.84 9.48 20.77
N ASP A 27 0.56 9.11 20.70
CA ASP A 27 -0.23 9.12 19.46
C ASP A 27 -0.26 10.49 18.80
N GLU A 28 -0.31 11.58 19.59
CA GLU A 28 -0.25 12.95 19.08
C GLU A 28 1.08 13.23 18.39
N ARG A 29 2.19 12.73 18.95
CA ARG A 29 3.50 12.87 18.33
C ARG A 29 3.59 12.08 17.03
N ILE A 30 3.00 10.89 16.96
CA ILE A 30 2.93 10.09 15.72
C ILE A 30 2.15 10.86 14.64
N LYS A 31 0.96 11.37 14.96
CA LYS A 31 0.14 12.13 13.99
C LYS A 31 0.87 13.38 13.48
N ALA A 32 1.58 14.08 14.35
CA ALA A 32 2.39 15.24 13.95
C ALA A 32 3.51 14.84 12.99
N LEU A 33 4.22 13.74 13.27
CA LEU A 33 5.28 13.23 12.39
C LEU A 33 4.74 12.75 11.04
N VAL A 34 3.58 12.09 11.01
CA VAL A 34 2.93 11.70 9.76
C VAL A 34 2.54 12.94 8.93
N ALA A 35 1.95 13.96 9.56
CA ALA A 35 1.59 15.19 8.88
C ALA A 35 2.80 15.96 8.35
N GLU A 36 3.92 15.93 9.08
CA GLU A 36 5.21 16.48 8.64
C GLU A 36 5.76 15.70 7.45
N ALA A 37 5.83 14.37 7.54
CA ALA A 37 6.32 13.50 6.46
C ALA A 37 5.53 13.66 5.15
N LEU A 38 4.20 13.79 5.24
CA LEU A 38 3.33 14.03 4.08
C LEU A 38 3.50 15.44 3.50
N ARG A 39 3.86 16.44 4.33
CA ARG A 39 4.13 17.81 3.85
C ARG A 39 5.50 17.89 3.17
N GLU A 40 6.49 17.18 3.71
CA GLU A 40 7.83 17.09 3.13
C GLU A 40 7.83 16.30 1.82
N ASN A 41 6.99 15.26 1.71
CA ASN A 41 6.95 14.36 0.55
C ASN A 41 5.49 14.16 0.07
N PRO A 42 4.88 15.15 -0.61
CA PRO A 42 3.50 15.04 -1.10
C PRO A 42 3.30 13.90 -2.13
N GLU A 43 4.36 13.50 -2.84
CA GLU A 43 4.38 12.35 -3.74
C GLU A 43 3.96 11.03 -3.08
N LEU A 44 4.12 10.86 -1.77
CA LEU A 44 3.64 9.66 -1.05
C LEU A 44 2.12 9.48 -1.18
N ILE A 45 1.38 10.58 -1.25
CA ILE A 45 -0.08 10.54 -1.46
C ILE A 45 -0.37 10.04 -2.87
N LEU A 46 0.36 10.53 -3.87
CA LEU A 46 0.18 10.11 -5.25
C LEU A 46 0.52 8.63 -5.43
N GLU A 47 1.61 8.16 -4.83
CA GLU A 47 2.01 6.75 -4.86
C GLU A 47 0.95 5.87 -4.20
N ALA A 48 0.40 6.30 -3.06
CA ALA A 48 -0.68 5.57 -2.39
C ALA A 48 -1.94 5.48 -3.25
N LEU A 49 -2.30 6.57 -3.95
CA LEU A 49 -3.44 6.59 -4.88
C LEU A 49 -3.19 5.66 -6.08
N GLN A 50 -2.01 5.73 -6.69
CA GLN A 50 -1.66 4.86 -7.82
C GLN A 50 -1.66 3.38 -7.42
N ALA A 51 -1.13 3.04 -6.23
CA ALA A 51 -1.17 1.69 -5.71
C ALA A 51 -2.61 1.22 -5.43
N LEU A 52 -3.48 2.12 -4.96
CA LEU A 52 -4.89 1.81 -4.75
C LEU A 52 -5.61 1.56 -6.09
N ASP A 53 -5.39 2.42 -7.10
CA ASP A 53 -5.97 2.27 -8.43
C ASP A 53 -5.54 0.96 -9.08
N ALA A 54 -4.25 0.60 -8.99
CA ALA A 54 -3.73 -0.66 -9.50
C ALA A 54 -4.43 -1.87 -8.86
N ARG A 55 -4.59 -1.87 -7.53
CA ARG A 55 -5.31 -2.95 -6.82
C ARG A 55 -6.78 -3.03 -7.21
N GLN A 56 -7.44 -1.90 -7.42
CA GLN A 56 -8.83 -1.87 -7.88
C GLN A 56 -8.96 -2.42 -9.30
N ALA A 57 -8.06 -2.05 -10.22
CA ALA A 57 -8.03 -2.57 -11.57
C ALA A 57 -7.82 -4.09 -11.60
N GLU A 58 -6.91 -4.61 -10.77
CA GLU A 58 -6.71 -6.06 -10.61
C GLU A 58 -7.95 -6.76 -10.06
N ALA A 59 -8.59 -6.20 -9.03
CA ALA A 59 -9.82 -6.75 -8.46
C ALA A 59 -10.98 -6.72 -9.47
N GLN A 60 -11.09 -5.67 -10.27
CA GLN A 60 -12.10 -5.55 -11.31
C GLN A 60 -11.86 -6.56 -12.43
N ALA A 61 -10.62 -6.75 -12.88
CA ALA A 61 -10.27 -7.76 -13.86
C ALA A 61 -10.59 -9.18 -13.37
N ALA A 62 -10.29 -9.48 -12.10
CA ALA A 62 -10.64 -10.75 -11.47
C ALA A 62 -12.17 -10.95 -11.40
N ALA A 63 -12.92 -9.90 -11.05
CA ALA A 63 -14.38 -9.94 -11.03
C ALA A 63 -14.96 -10.17 -12.43
N VAL A 64 -14.44 -9.50 -13.46
CA VAL A 64 -14.87 -9.72 -14.86
C VAL A 64 -14.62 -11.17 -15.27
N SER A 65 -13.45 -11.72 -14.98
CA SER A 65 -13.16 -13.12 -15.29
C SER A 65 -14.11 -14.09 -14.60
N ALA A 66 -14.49 -13.81 -13.35
CA ALA A 66 -15.45 -14.63 -12.62
C ALA A 66 -16.85 -14.55 -13.27
N VAL A 67 -17.32 -13.34 -13.57
CA VAL A 67 -18.61 -13.12 -14.24
C VAL A 67 -18.64 -13.80 -15.60
N LEU A 68 -17.58 -13.69 -16.42
CA LEU A 68 -17.52 -14.35 -17.72
C LEU A 68 -17.53 -15.88 -17.60
N ALA A 69 -16.93 -16.44 -16.55
CA ALA A 69 -16.96 -17.89 -16.30
C ALA A 69 -18.35 -18.35 -15.87
N ASP A 70 -19.01 -17.59 -15.00
CA ASP A 70 -20.34 -17.90 -14.46
C ASP A 70 -21.44 -17.71 -15.52
N GLU A 71 -21.31 -16.71 -16.39
CA GLU A 71 -22.31 -16.35 -17.41
C GLU A 71 -21.97 -16.87 -18.82
N ARG A 72 -20.96 -17.73 -18.96
CA ARG A 72 -20.46 -18.15 -20.28
C ARG A 72 -21.57 -18.71 -21.18
N ASP A 73 -22.42 -19.56 -20.62
CA ASP A 73 -23.50 -20.18 -21.38
C ASP A 73 -24.57 -19.15 -21.80
N THR A 74 -24.84 -18.17 -20.95
CA THR A 74 -25.72 -17.04 -21.27
C THR A 74 -25.13 -16.19 -22.40
N LEU A 75 -23.84 -15.90 -22.35
CA LEU A 75 -23.17 -15.06 -23.35
C LEU A 75 -23.02 -15.76 -24.71
N GLU A 76 -22.71 -17.05 -24.73
CA GLU A 76 -22.38 -17.79 -25.95
C GLU A 76 -23.58 -18.57 -26.56
N ARG A 77 -24.62 -18.89 -25.76
CA ARG A 77 -25.72 -19.79 -26.17
C ARG A 77 -27.11 -19.26 -25.80
N ASP A 78 -27.30 -17.94 -25.66
CA ASP A 78 -28.64 -17.37 -25.47
C ASP A 78 -29.52 -17.67 -26.70
N PRO A 79 -30.65 -18.39 -26.54
CA PRO A 79 -31.57 -18.68 -27.64
C PRO A 79 -32.24 -17.44 -28.23
N ASN A 80 -32.19 -16.29 -27.54
CA ASN A 80 -32.76 -15.03 -28.00
C ASN A 80 -31.75 -14.14 -28.73
N ALA A 81 -30.45 -14.49 -28.69
CA ALA A 81 -29.40 -13.75 -29.38
C ALA A 81 -29.18 -14.30 -30.80
N PRO A 82 -29.11 -13.45 -31.84
CA PRO A 82 -28.79 -13.91 -33.19
C PRO A 82 -27.33 -14.35 -33.28
N ALA A 83 -27.11 -15.60 -33.69
CA ALA A 83 -25.78 -16.13 -34.00
C ALA A 83 -25.46 -15.96 -35.50
N LEU A 84 -24.27 -15.41 -35.81
CA LEU A 84 -23.80 -15.15 -37.17
C LEU A 84 -22.41 -15.76 -37.37
N GLY A 85 -22.11 -16.27 -38.58
CA GLY A 85 -20.80 -16.81 -38.94
C GLY A 85 -20.71 -18.34 -38.84
N ASN A 86 -19.55 -18.85 -38.38
CA ASN A 86 -19.29 -20.29 -38.24
C ASN A 86 -19.66 -20.78 -36.83
N LEU A 87 -20.73 -21.58 -36.72
CA LEU A 87 -21.21 -22.12 -35.45
C LEU A 87 -20.28 -23.18 -34.84
N GLU A 88 -19.39 -23.76 -35.65
CA GLU A 88 -18.39 -24.74 -35.23
C GLU A 88 -17.00 -24.10 -35.04
N GLY A 89 -16.94 -22.77 -34.90
CA GLY A 89 -15.68 -22.05 -34.68
C GLY A 89 -15.12 -22.23 -33.27
N ASP A 90 -13.79 -22.16 -33.13
CA ASP A 90 -13.11 -22.28 -31.83
C ASP A 90 -13.20 -21.02 -30.95
N VAL A 91 -13.73 -19.91 -31.50
CA VAL A 91 -13.81 -18.60 -30.85
C VAL A 91 -15.18 -17.98 -31.09
N THR A 92 -15.81 -17.48 -30.02
CA THR A 92 -17.07 -16.73 -30.05
C THR A 92 -16.80 -15.28 -29.69
N LEU A 93 -17.32 -14.34 -30.49
CA LEU A 93 -17.32 -12.91 -30.18
C LEU A 93 -18.75 -12.49 -29.82
N VAL A 94 -18.92 -11.94 -28.62
CA VAL A 94 -20.20 -11.40 -28.14
C VAL A 94 -20.14 -9.88 -28.18
N GLU A 95 -21.00 -9.26 -28.97
CA GLU A 95 -21.06 -7.81 -29.14
C GLU A 95 -22.28 -7.24 -28.39
N PHE A 96 -22.01 -6.31 -27.46
CA PHE A 96 -23.04 -5.55 -26.77
C PHE A 96 -23.27 -4.23 -27.51
N PHE A 97 -24.49 -4.01 -27.99
CA PHE A 97 -24.94 -2.77 -28.61
C PHE A 97 -26.05 -2.11 -27.76
N ASP A 98 -26.26 -0.81 -27.94
CA ASP A 98 -27.42 -0.04 -27.43
C ASP A 98 -28.46 0.11 -28.55
#